data_AF-A0A950GTU7-F1
#
_entry.id   AF-A0A950GTU7-F1
#
_cell.length_a   1.000
_cell.length_b   1.000
_cell.length_c   1.000
_cell.angle_alpha   90.00
_cell.angle_beta   90.00
_cell.angle_gamma   90.00
#
_symmetry.space_group_name_H-M   'P 1'
#
loop_
_entity.id
_entity.type
_entity.pdbx_description
1 polymer ?
#
loop_
_entity_poly.entity_id
_entity_poly.type
_entity_poly.pdbx_seq_one_letter_code
_entity_poly.pdbx_strand_id
1 'polypeptide(L)'
;MIIRRTSSLPVPKRQRSKPGLHLYSLALASLALAVSTSSHAADLPGPQSESLEPSPPTPVQGLVFTATLYGWASGLSGRARTLPPLPAVHIDITFDQVLKNFNGALMGVSEVRSGRFIFFTDLIFAKIA
;
A
#
# COMPACT_ATOMS: atom_id res chain seq x y z
N MET A 1 11.60 -90.95 -10.79
CA MET A 1 11.47 -91.02 -9.31
C MET A 1 12.11 -89.77 -8.73
N ILE A 2 11.57 -89.24 -7.62
CA ILE A 2 12.00 -88.06 -6.84
C ILE A 2 11.15 -86.78 -7.02
N ILE A 3 10.09 -86.77 -6.20
CA ILE A 3 9.53 -85.69 -5.37
C ILE A 3 9.09 -84.37 -6.03
N ARG A 4 7.76 -84.24 -6.11
CA ARG A 4 6.98 -83.02 -6.38
C ARG A 4 7.25 -81.94 -5.33
N ARG A 5 7.56 -80.71 -5.78
CA ARG A 5 7.42 -79.49 -4.98
C ARG A 5 6.26 -78.69 -5.59
N THR A 6 5.09 -78.76 -4.96
CA THR A 6 3.93 -77.95 -5.31
C THR A 6 4.16 -76.53 -4.82
N SER A 7 4.65 -75.64 -5.69
CA SER A 7 4.64 -74.20 -5.43
C SER A 7 3.23 -73.68 -5.66
N SER A 8 2.54 -73.34 -4.57
CA SER A 8 1.23 -72.70 -4.56
C SER A 8 1.25 -71.39 -5.33
N LEU A 9 0.54 -71.32 -6.47
CA LEU A 9 0.26 -70.06 -7.15
C LEU A 9 -0.68 -69.21 -6.28
N PRO A 10 -0.38 -67.92 -6.04
CA PRO A 10 -1.27 -67.08 -5.25
C PRO A 10 -2.59 -66.85 -5.99
N VAL A 11 -3.69 -67.17 -5.30
CA VAL A 11 -5.07 -66.92 -5.75
C VAL A 11 -5.27 -65.40 -5.91
N PRO A 12 -5.78 -64.91 -7.06
CA PRO A 12 -6.09 -63.49 -7.20
C PRO A 12 -7.26 -63.12 -6.27
N LYS A 13 -6.96 -62.30 -5.27
CA LYS A 13 -7.93 -61.84 -4.28
C LYS A 13 -8.85 -60.81 -4.93
N ARG A 14 -10.12 -61.18 -5.15
CA ARG A 14 -11.18 -60.31 -5.69
C ARG A 14 -11.25 -59.00 -4.91
N GLN A 15 -10.82 -57.90 -5.52
CA GLN A 15 -10.81 -56.58 -4.92
C GLN A 15 -12.25 -56.04 -4.88
N ARG A 16 -12.91 -56.21 -3.73
CA ARG A 16 -14.18 -55.57 -3.42
C ARG A 16 -13.93 -54.06 -3.26
N SER A 17 -14.42 -53.27 -4.20
CA SER A 17 -14.53 -51.82 -4.05
C SER A 17 -15.43 -51.51 -2.85
N LYS A 18 -14.90 -50.80 -1.85
CA LYS A 18 -15.69 -50.34 -0.71
C LYS A 18 -16.38 -49.02 -1.11
N PRO A 19 -17.72 -48.96 -1.18
CA PRO A 19 -18.47 -47.77 -1.63
C PRO A 19 -18.54 -46.66 -0.57
N GLY A 20 -17.51 -46.52 0.27
CA GLY A 20 -17.52 -45.60 1.41
C GLY A 20 -16.57 -44.41 1.31
N LEU A 21 -15.63 -44.40 0.36
CA LEU A 21 -14.52 -43.44 0.38
C LEU A 21 -14.92 -42.01 -0.06
N HIS A 22 -16.01 -41.85 -0.81
CA HIS A 22 -16.47 -40.53 -1.27
C HIS A 22 -17.24 -39.74 -0.20
N LEU A 23 -17.86 -40.43 0.77
CA LEU A 23 -18.59 -39.78 1.87
C LEU A 23 -17.63 -39.12 2.88
N TYR A 24 -16.47 -39.72 3.13
CA TYR A 24 -15.46 -39.14 4.02
C TYR A 24 -14.75 -37.91 3.41
N SER A 25 -14.63 -37.84 2.08
CA SER A 25 -14.02 -36.70 1.40
C SER A 25 -14.89 -35.44 1.45
N LEU A 26 -16.23 -35.60 1.33
CA LEU A 26 -17.16 -34.47 1.51
C LEU A 26 -17.20 -33.98 2.96
N ALA A 27 -17.10 -34.88 3.94
CA ALA A 27 -17.13 -34.52 5.36
C ALA A 27 -15.86 -33.77 5.83
N LEU A 28 -14.69 -34.06 5.25
CA LEU A 28 -13.47 -33.29 5.55
C LEU A 28 -13.50 -31.89 4.92
N ALA A 29 -14.08 -31.74 3.73
CA ALA A 29 -14.19 -30.46 3.06
C ALA A 29 -15.18 -29.51 3.76
N SER A 30 -16.27 -30.02 4.32
CA SER A 30 -17.22 -29.22 5.10
C SER A 30 -16.68 -28.81 6.48
N LEU A 31 -15.81 -29.61 7.10
CA LEU A 31 -15.15 -29.23 8.36
C LEU A 31 -14.15 -28.08 8.17
N ALA A 32 -13.50 -27.99 7.00
CA ALA A 32 -12.53 -26.92 6.70
C ALA A 32 -13.20 -25.55 6.47
N LEU A 33 -14.43 -25.49 5.94
CA LEU A 33 -15.17 -24.22 5.78
C LEU A 33 -15.73 -23.68 7.11
N ALA A 34 -15.93 -24.54 8.11
CA ALA A 34 -16.47 -24.16 9.41
C ALA A 34 -15.44 -23.49 10.35
N VAL A 35 -14.15 -23.44 9.98
CA VAL A 35 -13.07 -22.82 10.77
C VAL A 35 -12.87 -21.33 10.42
N SER A 36 -13.79 -20.72 9.69
CA SER A 36 -13.87 -19.26 9.54
C SER A 36 -14.39 -18.61 10.83
N THR A 37 -13.63 -18.80 11.90
CA THR A 37 -13.85 -18.16 13.20
C THR A 37 -13.37 -16.72 13.10
N SER A 38 -14.25 -15.79 13.47
CA SER A 38 -13.97 -14.36 13.52
C SER A 38 -12.65 -14.10 14.25
N SER A 39 -11.70 -13.43 13.59
CA SER A 39 -10.56 -12.81 14.27
C SER A 39 -11.06 -11.60 15.06
N HIS A 40 -11.46 -11.81 16.31
CA HIS A 40 -11.59 -10.73 17.27
C HIS A 40 -10.22 -10.51 17.91
N ALA A 41 -9.61 -9.34 17.70
CA ALA A 41 -8.45 -8.92 18.49
C ALA A 41 -8.88 -8.66 19.94
N ALA A 42 -8.05 -9.11 20.87
CA ALA A 42 -8.28 -9.16 22.32
C ALA A 42 -7.84 -7.87 23.02
N ASP A 43 -8.54 -6.76 22.77
CA ASP A 43 -8.32 -5.55 23.55
C ASP A 43 -9.03 -5.70 24.90
N LEU A 44 -8.31 -6.21 25.89
CA LEU A 44 -8.73 -6.11 27.29
C LEU A 44 -8.82 -4.60 27.63
N PRO A 45 -9.89 -4.12 28.28
CA PRO A 45 -9.92 -2.76 28.77
C PRO A 45 -8.85 -2.64 29.87
N GLY A 46 -7.66 -2.14 29.50
CA GLY A 46 -6.72 -1.60 30.47
C GLY A 46 -7.41 -0.45 31.21
N PRO A 47 -7.00 -0.14 32.46
CA PRO A 47 -7.50 1.06 33.13
C PRO A 47 -7.36 2.23 32.16
N GLN A 48 -8.49 2.82 31.79
CA GLN A 48 -8.55 3.95 30.87
C GLN A 48 -7.65 5.02 31.48
N SER A 49 -6.41 5.10 30.99
CA SER A 49 -5.67 6.34 31.08
C SER A 49 -6.54 7.29 30.27
N GLU A 50 -7.23 8.19 30.94
CA GLU A 50 -7.88 9.34 30.30
C GLU A 50 -6.76 10.17 29.67
N SER A 51 -6.24 9.68 28.55
CA SER A 51 -5.51 10.48 27.61
C SER A 51 -6.50 11.55 27.19
N LEU A 52 -6.21 12.79 27.56
CA LEU A 52 -6.83 13.98 26.98
C LEU A 52 -6.42 14.09 25.50
N GLU A 53 -6.51 12.99 24.75
CA GLU A 53 -6.44 13.05 23.31
C GLU A 53 -7.61 13.92 22.89
N PRO A 54 -7.36 15.01 22.15
CA PRO A 54 -8.42 15.79 21.57
C PRO A 54 -9.32 14.82 20.82
N SER A 55 -10.60 14.74 21.22
CA SER A 55 -11.59 14.00 20.45
C SER A 55 -11.41 14.36 18.98
N PRO A 56 -11.30 13.38 18.05
CA PRO A 56 -11.14 13.69 16.65
C PRO A 56 -12.24 14.68 16.27
N PRO A 57 -11.91 15.79 15.57
CA PRO A 57 -12.89 16.80 15.27
C PRO A 57 -14.08 16.11 14.61
N THR A 58 -15.28 16.31 15.16
CA THR A 58 -16.50 15.78 14.56
C THR A 58 -16.45 16.13 13.08
N PRO A 59 -16.57 15.15 12.15
CA PRO A 59 -16.49 15.43 10.73
C PRO A 59 -17.46 16.55 10.43
N VAL A 60 -16.91 17.71 10.05
CA VAL A 60 -17.71 18.84 9.60
C VAL A 60 -18.52 18.30 8.42
N GLN A 61 -19.82 18.18 8.60
CA GLN A 61 -20.76 17.63 7.62
C GLN A 61 -21.02 18.63 6.48
N GLY A 62 -20.02 19.43 6.11
CA GLY A 62 -20.12 20.54 5.17
C GLY A 62 -18.85 20.67 4.31
N LEU A 63 -18.94 21.59 3.34
CA LEU A 63 -17.85 21.91 2.45
C LEU A 63 -16.78 22.73 3.20
N VAL A 64 -15.55 22.26 3.23
CA VAL A 64 -14.40 22.97 3.82
C VAL A 64 -13.44 23.37 2.71
N PHE A 65 -13.13 24.65 2.60
CA PHE A 65 -12.10 25.16 1.69
C PHE A 65 -10.85 25.55 2.50
N THR A 66 -9.68 25.13 2.04
CA THR A 66 -8.38 25.49 2.62
C THR A 66 -7.45 25.93 1.50
N ALA A 67 -6.67 26.99 1.71
CA ALA A 67 -5.64 27.42 0.78
C ALA A 67 -4.38 27.79 1.57
N THR A 68 -3.22 27.33 1.09
CA THR A 68 -1.93 27.54 1.74
C THR A 68 -0.93 28.04 0.71
N LEU A 69 -0.32 29.19 0.98
CA LEU A 69 0.83 29.68 0.24
C LEU A 69 2.11 29.28 0.96
N TYR A 70 3.12 28.86 0.22
CA TYR A 70 4.41 28.50 0.78
C TYR A 70 5.53 28.90 -0.19
N GLY A 71 6.76 28.96 0.31
CA GLY A 71 7.90 29.37 -0.48
C GLY A 71 9.21 28.85 0.08
N TRP A 72 10.26 28.89 -0.75
CA TRP A 72 11.62 28.51 -0.38
C TRP A 72 12.63 29.38 -1.11
N ALA A 73 13.81 29.55 -0.53
CA ALA A 73 14.94 30.23 -1.15
C ALA A 73 15.87 29.18 -1.80
N SER A 74 16.01 29.21 -3.12
CA SER A 74 16.85 28.25 -3.86
C SER A 74 18.07 28.91 -4.51
N GLY A 75 19.13 28.11 -4.63
CA GLY A 75 20.30 28.37 -5.46
C GLY A 75 20.77 27.04 -6.07
N LEU A 76 21.55 27.09 -7.15
CA LEU A 76 22.04 25.92 -7.87
C LEU A 76 23.52 26.09 -8.19
N SER A 77 24.37 25.21 -7.64
CA SER A 77 25.80 25.17 -7.96
C SER A 77 26.22 23.75 -8.32
N GLY A 78 26.87 23.55 -9.47
CA GLY A 78 27.28 22.23 -9.93
C GLY A 78 27.59 22.15 -11.42
N ARG A 79 27.64 20.93 -11.97
CA ARG A 79 27.83 20.70 -13.40
C ARG A 79 26.61 20.00 -13.99
N ALA A 80 26.03 20.58 -15.04
CA ALA A 80 24.90 20.00 -15.76
C ALA A 80 25.31 19.60 -17.19
N ARG A 81 24.76 18.49 -17.69
CA ARG A 81 24.84 18.09 -19.10
C ARG A 81 23.45 17.67 -19.56
N THR A 82 23.08 17.99 -20.79
CA THR A 82 21.81 17.57 -21.37
C THR A 82 21.87 16.11 -21.84
N LEU A 83 22.88 15.76 -22.65
CA LEU A 83 23.08 14.41 -23.19
C LEU A 83 24.58 14.10 -23.38
N PRO A 84 25.03 12.84 -23.25
CA PRO A 84 26.33 12.41 -23.78
C PRO A 84 26.33 12.55 -25.32
N PRO A 85 27.42 13.03 -25.99
CA PRO A 85 28.79 13.28 -25.50
C PRO A 85 29.08 14.75 -25.12
N LEU A 86 28.05 15.61 -24.97
CA LEU A 86 28.28 17.05 -24.75
C LEU A 86 29.02 17.33 -23.43
N PRO A 87 29.97 18.28 -23.43
CA PRO A 87 30.70 18.65 -22.22
C PRO A 87 29.75 19.25 -21.20
N ALA A 88 29.93 18.86 -19.93
CA ALA A 88 29.13 19.40 -18.84
C ALA A 88 29.44 20.90 -18.64
N VAL A 89 28.43 21.73 -18.48
CA VAL A 89 28.56 23.16 -18.19
C VAL A 89 28.50 23.35 -16.67
N HIS A 90 29.38 24.21 -16.15
CA HIS A 90 29.31 24.62 -14.75
C HIS A 90 28.21 25.67 -14.60
N ILE A 91 27.28 25.43 -13.67
CA ILE A 91 26.20 26.32 -13.30
C ILE A 91 26.48 26.78 -11.87
N ASP A 92 26.45 28.09 -11.64
CA ASP A 92 26.54 28.67 -10.31
C ASP A 92 25.54 29.84 -10.22
N ILE A 93 24.40 29.57 -9.60
CA ILE A 93 23.27 30.48 -9.43
C ILE A 93 23.02 30.62 -7.93
N THR A 94 23.32 31.80 -7.40
CA THR A 94 23.05 32.11 -5.99
C THR A 94 21.62 32.59 -5.78
N PHE A 95 21.08 32.47 -4.57
CA PHE A 95 19.74 32.97 -4.25
C PHE A 95 19.58 34.47 -4.54
N ASP A 96 20.62 35.28 -4.27
CA ASP A 96 20.62 36.71 -4.60
C ASP A 96 20.47 36.97 -6.10
N GLN A 97 21.13 36.18 -6.95
CA GLN A 97 20.96 36.27 -8.41
C GLN A 97 19.56 35.85 -8.85
N VAL A 98 18.96 34.84 -8.21
CA VAL A 98 17.56 34.46 -8.48
C VAL A 98 16.65 35.62 -8.16
N LEU A 99 16.80 36.24 -6.99
CA LEU A 99 15.94 37.33 -6.54
C LEU A 99 16.07 38.59 -7.42
N LYS A 100 17.27 38.89 -7.92
CA LYS A 100 17.51 40.01 -8.86
C LYS A 100 16.83 39.85 -10.21
N ASN A 101 16.66 38.62 -10.68
CA ASN A 101 16.01 38.31 -11.97
C ASN A 101 14.57 37.80 -11.80
N PHE A 102 14.06 37.81 -10.57
CA PHE A 102 12.74 37.33 -10.23
C PHE A 102 11.69 38.37 -10.58
N ASN A 103 10.73 38.00 -11.41
CA ASN A 103 9.66 38.88 -11.88
C ASN A 103 8.28 38.45 -11.34
N GLY A 104 8.28 37.73 -10.22
CA GLY A 104 7.09 37.24 -9.52
C GLY A 104 6.94 35.71 -9.58
N ALA A 105 6.48 35.14 -8.48
CA ALA A 105 6.05 33.75 -8.38
C ALA A 105 4.98 33.61 -7.33
N LEU A 106 4.14 32.59 -7.51
CA LEU A 106 3.11 32.19 -6.58
C LEU A 106 3.15 30.68 -6.48
N MET A 107 3.23 30.18 -5.25
CA MET A 107 3.25 28.77 -4.95
C MET A 107 2.28 28.50 -3.82
N GLY A 108 1.39 27.55 -4.04
CA GLY A 108 0.41 27.22 -3.04
C GLY A 108 -0.46 26.05 -3.44
N VAL A 109 -1.10 25.47 -2.42
CA VAL A 109 -2.05 24.39 -2.57
C VAL A 109 -3.42 24.87 -2.13
N SER A 110 -4.45 24.46 -2.85
CA SER A 110 -5.84 24.61 -2.43
C SER A 110 -6.48 23.24 -2.26
N GLU A 111 -7.34 23.12 -1.26
CA GLU A 111 -8.05 21.90 -0.91
C GLU A 111 -9.52 22.22 -0.68
N VAL A 112 -10.39 21.40 -1.27
CA VAL A 112 -11.83 21.35 -1.00
C VAL A 112 -12.15 19.99 -0.44
N ARG A 113 -12.77 19.95 0.74
CA ARG A 113 -13.18 18.72 1.42
C ARG A 113 -14.69 18.69 1.63
N SER A 114 -15.30 17.54 1.37
CA SER A 114 -16.71 17.27 1.63
C SER A 114 -16.84 15.89 2.26
N GLY A 115 -16.97 15.84 3.60
CA GLY A 115 -16.98 14.61 4.36
C GLY A 115 -15.71 13.77 4.12
N ARG A 116 -15.87 12.64 3.42
CA ARG A 116 -14.79 11.69 3.08
C ARG A 116 -14.08 11.98 1.75
N PHE A 117 -14.58 12.93 0.98
CA PHE A 117 -14.04 13.27 -0.33
C PHE A 117 -13.16 14.52 -0.22
N ILE A 118 -12.03 14.47 -0.89
CA ILE A 118 -11.03 15.54 -0.95
C ILE A 118 -10.67 15.78 -2.40
N PHE A 119 -10.66 17.05 -2.80
CA PHE A 119 -10.09 17.51 -4.05
C PHE A 119 -9.03 18.55 -3.71
N PHE A 120 -7.82 18.40 -4.26
CA PHE A 120 -6.75 19.35 -4.04
C PHE A 120 -6.07 19.69 -5.36
N THR A 121 -5.54 20.92 -5.43
CA THR A 121 -4.80 21.43 -6.58
C THR A 121 -3.56 22.14 -6.07
N ASP A 122 -2.41 21.78 -6.63
CA ASP A 122 -1.15 22.49 -6.45
C ASP A 122 -0.98 23.52 -7.57
N LEU A 123 -0.68 24.77 -7.20
CA LEU A 123 -0.50 25.91 -8.09
C LEU A 123 0.94 26.38 -7.98
N ILE A 124 1.62 26.38 -9.13
CA ILE A 124 2.97 26.91 -9.28
C ILE A 124 2.99 27.86 -10.46
N PHE A 125 3.27 29.12 -10.19
CA PHE A 125 3.54 30.15 -11.20
C PHE A 125 4.89 30.77 -10.88
N ALA A 126 5.77 30.89 -11.87
CA ALA A 126 7.05 31.57 -11.72
C ALA A 126 7.41 32.29 -13.02
N LYS A 127 7.82 33.56 -12.90
CA LYS A 127 8.31 34.36 -14.01
C LYS A 127 9.72 34.83 -13.70
N ILE A 128 10.63 34.47 -14.60
CA ILE A 128 12.01 34.94 -14.61
C ILE A 128 12.12 35.97 -15.75
N ALA A 129 12.86 37.06 -15.52
CA ALA A 129 13.10 38.11 -16.50
C ALA A 129 14.15 37.70 -17.54
#